data_AF-A0A2H3K2P3-F1
#
_entry.id   AF-A0A2H3K2P3-F1
#
_cell.length_a   1.000
_cell.length_b   1.000
_cell.length_c   1.000
_cell.angle_alpha   90.00
_cell.angle_beta   90.00
_cell.angle_gamma   90.00
#
_symmetry.space_group_name_H-M   'P 1'
#
loop_
_entity.id
_entity.type
_entity.pdbx_description
1 polymer ?
#
loop_
_entity_poly.entity_id
_entity_poly.type
_entity_poly.pdbx_seq_one_letter_code
_entity_poly.pdbx_strand_id
1 'polypeptide(L)'
;MGYRQAAVLASVSFFLGVLFICLGIDYRVLNQPLTDQVVQDGIEFYTTFYNSPPAIKAMMHAVMGVGIFGLVGKLHQWDESAIFFDGTSLAAFVFAIAVYLSVGVPASRTLAAPLADESRADQVEALRVLSAGNTIMIVALGAVLVLQAGEEYARRLDARAAAPAPAQPRSQEAGEDKKESAKDK
;
A
#
# COMPACT_ATOMS: atom_id res chain seq x y z
N MET A 1 7.64 8.72 13.59
CA MET A 1 7.28 8.83 12.16
C MET A 1 8.41 9.51 11.39
N GLY A 2 9.24 8.75 10.67
CA GLY A 2 10.35 9.30 9.87
C GLY A 2 10.00 9.43 8.38
N TYR A 3 10.82 10.18 7.62
CA TYR A 3 10.64 10.41 6.18
C TYR A 3 10.49 9.12 5.35
N ARG A 4 11.09 8.00 5.79
CA ARG A 4 11.00 6.70 5.12
C ARG A 4 9.58 6.14 5.10
N GLN A 5 8.86 6.23 6.22
CA GLN A 5 7.47 5.77 6.31
C GLN A 5 6.54 6.64 5.45
N ALA A 6 6.78 7.96 5.43
CA ALA A 6 6.04 8.86 4.55
C ALA A 6 6.25 8.52 3.07
N ALA A 7 7.47 8.18 2.67
CA ALA A 7 7.77 7.74 1.30
C ALA A 7 7.00 6.47 0.91
N VAL A 8 6.94 5.48 1.81
CA VAL A 8 6.16 4.25 1.58
C VAL A 8 4.67 4.56 1.45
N LEU A 9 4.10 5.30 2.40
CA LEU A 9 2.67 5.63 2.39
C LEU A 9 2.28 6.44 1.15
N ALA A 10 3.11 7.41 0.74
CA ALA A 10 2.87 8.21 -0.45
C ALA A 10 2.90 7.35 -1.72
N SER A 11 3.90 6.48 -1.87
CA SER A 11 4.03 5.58 -3.03
C SER A 11 2.85 4.61 -3.11
N VAL A 12 2.52 3.92 -2.01
CA VAL A 12 1.43 2.93 -1.97
C VAL A 12 0.08 3.60 -2.21
N SER A 13 -0.18 4.75 -1.60
CA SER A 13 -1.45 5.49 -1.79
C SER A 13 -1.60 6.00 -3.22
N PHE A 14 -0.51 6.44 -3.86
CA PHE A 14 -0.51 6.85 -5.26
C PHE A 14 -0.92 5.70 -6.18
N PHE A 15 -0.30 4.52 -6.03
CA PHE A 15 -0.66 3.35 -6.85
C PHE A 15 -2.06 2.82 -6.55
N LEU A 16 -2.48 2.80 -5.30
CA LEU A 16 -3.87 2.44 -4.96
C LEU A 16 -4.86 3.42 -5.58
N GLY A 17 -4.55 4.71 -5.65
CA GLY A 17 -5.36 5.70 -6.37
C GLY A 17 -5.47 5.39 -7.86
N VAL A 18 -4.35 5.06 -8.53
CA VAL A 18 -4.35 4.68 -9.95
C VAL A 18 -5.15 3.39 -10.16
N LEU A 19 -4.93 2.38 -9.33
CA LEU A 19 -5.64 1.10 -9.41
C LEU A 19 -7.14 1.25 -9.08
N PHE A 20 -7.51 2.21 -8.23
CA PHE A 20 -8.91 2.52 -7.95
C PHE A 20 -9.62 3.08 -9.19
N ILE A 21 -8.93 3.85 -10.03
CA ILE A 21 -9.48 4.28 -11.32
C ILE A 21 -9.67 3.07 -12.24
N CYS A 22 -8.67 2.17 -12.33
CA CYS A 22 -8.77 0.93 -13.09
C CYS A 22 -9.92 0.03 -12.61
N LEU A 23 -10.15 -0.02 -11.29
CA LEU A 23 -11.18 -0.85 -10.66
C LEU A 23 -12.59 -0.57 -11.21
N GLY A 24 -12.89 0.66 -11.63
CA GLY A 24 -14.17 1.01 -12.23
C GLY A 24 -14.49 0.22 -13.52
N ILE A 25 -13.46 -0.03 -14.33
CA ILE A 25 -13.56 -0.86 -15.53
C ILE A 25 -13.40 -2.34 -15.17
N ASP A 26 -12.39 -2.67 -14.37
CA ASP A 26 -12.04 -4.04 -14.01
C ASP A 26 -13.19 -4.77 -13.31
N TYR A 27 -13.95 -4.06 -12.48
CA TYR A 27 -15.12 -4.63 -11.81
C TYR A 27 -16.18 -5.09 -12.82
N ARG A 28 -16.44 -4.31 -13.87
CA ARG A 28 -17.40 -4.67 -14.93
C ARG A 28 -16.89 -5.88 -15.73
N VAL A 29 -15.60 -5.91 -16.05
CA VAL A 29 -14.98 -7.03 -16.78
C VAL A 29 -15.06 -8.34 -15.98
N LEU A 30 -14.84 -8.28 -14.66
CA LEU A 30 -14.72 -9.48 -13.82
C LEU A 30 -16.04 -9.95 -13.20
N ASN A 31 -16.96 -9.04 -12.88
CA ASN A 31 -18.13 -9.34 -12.02
C ASN A 31 -19.48 -9.10 -12.70
N GLN A 32 -19.50 -8.63 -13.95
CA GLN A 32 -20.73 -8.43 -14.72
C GLN A 32 -20.72 -9.28 -16.01
N PRO A 33 -21.87 -9.47 -16.67
CA PRO A 33 -21.90 -10.10 -17.98
C PRO A 33 -20.96 -9.39 -18.96
N LEU A 34 -20.06 -10.15 -19.58
CA LEU A 34 -19.05 -9.62 -20.48
C LEU A 34 -19.66 -9.36 -21.86
N THR A 35 -20.32 -8.21 -22.02
CA THR A 35 -20.87 -7.75 -23.30
C THR A 35 -19.78 -7.16 -24.19
N ASP A 36 -20.04 -7.09 -25.50
CA ASP A 36 -19.12 -6.46 -26.47
C ASP A 36 -18.80 -5.00 -26.10
N GLN A 37 -19.77 -4.28 -25.54
CA GLN A 37 -19.58 -2.91 -25.06
C GLN A 37 -18.61 -2.86 -23.87
N VAL A 38 -18.74 -3.76 -22.88
CA VAL A 38 -17.81 -3.82 -21.74
C VAL A 38 -16.38 -4.11 -22.21
N VAL A 39 -16.24 -5.03 -23.17
CA VAL A 39 -14.94 -5.34 -23.78
C VAL A 39 -14.36 -4.13 -24.51
N GLN A 40 -15.17 -3.44 -25.32
CA GLN A 40 -14.74 -2.28 -26.07
C GLN A 40 -14.32 -1.13 -25.14
N ASP A 41 -15.14 -0.80 -24.14
CA ASP A 41 -14.84 0.22 -23.13
C ASP A 41 -13.50 -0.07 -22.44
N GLY A 42 -13.27 -1.34 -22.05
CA GLY A 42 -12.05 -1.76 -21.38
C GLY A 42 -10.81 -1.65 -22.27
N ILE A 43 -10.90 -2.08 -23.52
CA ILE A 43 -9.81 -1.98 -24.48
C ILE A 43 -9.46 -0.52 -24.76
N GLU A 44 -10.46 0.35 -24.97
CA GLU A 44 -10.23 1.78 -25.22
C GLU A 44 -9.56 2.46 -24.01
N PHE A 45 -10.06 2.17 -22.81
CA PHE A 45 -9.49 2.67 -21.56
C PHE A 45 -8.01 2.30 -21.42
N TYR A 46 -7.68 1.02 -21.53
CA TYR A 46 -6.29 0.56 -21.38
C TYR A 46 -5.39 0.98 -22.54
N THR A 47 -5.94 1.15 -23.74
CA THR A 47 -5.21 1.70 -24.89
C THR A 47 -4.80 3.15 -24.64
N THR A 48 -5.66 3.95 -24.01
CA THR A 48 -5.33 5.34 -23.64
C THR A 48 -4.18 5.38 -22.63
N PHE A 49 -4.22 4.54 -21.59
CA PHE A 49 -3.11 4.41 -20.64
C PHE A 49 -1.82 3.92 -21.30
N TYR A 50 -1.90 2.93 -22.18
CA TYR A 50 -0.76 2.40 -22.91
C TYR A 50 -0.10 3.46 -23.80
N ASN A 51 -0.89 4.31 -24.47
CA ASN A 51 -0.43 5.37 -25.35
C ASN A 51 -0.09 6.69 -24.62
N SER A 52 -0.12 6.70 -23.28
CA SER A 52 0.24 7.87 -22.50
C SER A 52 1.67 8.38 -22.80
N PRO A 53 1.91 9.70 -22.68
CA PRO A 53 3.25 10.26 -22.86
C PRO A 53 4.30 9.53 -22.01
N PRO A 54 5.53 9.32 -22.52
CA PRO A 54 6.57 8.59 -21.79
C PRO A 54 6.86 9.16 -20.39
N ALA A 55 6.66 10.46 -20.19
CA ALA A 55 6.79 11.12 -18.90
C ALA A 55 5.88 10.52 -17.81
N ILE A 56 4.65 10.11 -18.16
CA ILE A 56 3.72 9.48 -17.21
C ILE A 56 4.26 8.11 -16.78
N LYS A 57 4.73 7.30 -17.74
CA LYS A 57 5.33 6.00 -17.45
C LYS A 57 6.59 6.15 -16.60
N ALA A 58 7.46 7.11 -16.92
CA ALA A 58 8.67 7.39 -16.15
C ALA A 58 8.33 7.82 -14.71
N MET A 59 7.33 8.68 -14.53
CA MET A 59 6.83 9.08 -13.21
C MET A 59 6.34 7.87 -12.40
N MET A 60 5.56 6.97 -13.01
CA MET A 60 5.08 5.77 -12.32
C MET A 60 6.24 4.92 -11.79
N HIS A 61 7.26 4.65 -12.61
CA HIS A 61 8.43 3.88 -12.17
C HIS A 61 9.28 4.64 -11.13
N ALA A 62 9.34 5.98 -11.20
CA ALA A 62 10.00 6.77 -10.19
C ALA A 62 9.29 6.65 -8.81
N VAL A 63 7.96 6.72 -8.78
CA VAL A 63 7.17 6.53 -7.55
C VAL A 63 7.31 5.10 -7.01
N MET A 64 7.41 4.10 -7.89
CA MET A 64 7.73 2.72 -7.51
C MET A 64 9.10 2.64 -6.82
N GLY A 65 10.11 3.29 -7.37
CA GLY A 65 11.44 3.40 -6.76
C GLY A 65 11.39 4.02 -5.36
N VAL A 66 10.64 5.11 -5.18
CA VAL A 66 10.44 5.75 -3.86
C VAL A 66 9.87 4.76 -2.83
N GLY A 67 8.90 3.93 -3.24
CA GLY A 67 8.33 2.90 -2.37
C GLY A 67 9.35 1.84 -1.96
N ILE A 68 10.12 1.31 -2.91
CA ILE A 68 11.18 0.33 -2.65
C ILE A 68 12.25 0.90 -1.71
N PHE A 69 12.80 2.07 -2.03
CA PHE A 69 13.85 2.69 -1.20
C PHE A 69 13.33 3.05 0.20
N GLY A 70 12.06 3.44 0.31
CA GLY A 70 11.39 3.63 1.60
C GLY A 70 11.38 2.36 2.43
N LEU A 71 10.90 1.24 1.88
CA LEU A 71 10.79 -0.05 2.56
C LEU A 71 12.16 -0.64 2.91
N VAL A 72 13.10 -0.67 1.96
CA VAL A 72 14.49 -1.13 2.20
C VAL A 72 15.17 -0.28 3.27
N GLY A 73 14.96 1.05 3.24
CA GLY A 73 15.51 1.95 4.25
C GLY A 73 14.94 1.70 5.65
N LYS A 74 13.72 1.20 5.78
CA LYS A 74 13.14 0.83 7.09
C LYS A 74 13.66 -0.52 7.59
N LEU A 75 13.80 -1.49 6.68
CA LEU A 75 14.29 -2.83 6.99
C LEU A 75 15.73 -2.85 7.55
N HIS A 76 16.51 -1.79 7.33
CA HIS A 76 17.91 -1.71 7.76
C HIS A 76 18.16 -1.83 9.27
N GLN A 77 17.15 -1.62 10.13
CA GLN A 77 17.33 -1.77 11.58
C GLN A 77 17.36 -3.24 12.03
N TRP A 78 16.88 -4.19 11.21
CA TRP A 78 16.87 -5.63 11.50
C TRP A 78 16.26 -6.04 12.86
N ASP A 79 15.48 -5.17 13.49
CA ASP A 79 14.71 -5.53 14.67
C ASP A 79 13.47 -6.36 14.28
N GLU A 80 12.84 -6.97 15.28
CA GLU A 80 11.71 -7.88 15.09
C GLU A 80 10.53 -7.17 14.40
N SER A 81 10.27 -5.91 14.74
CA SER A 81 9.25 -5.08 14.11
C SER A 81 9.57 -4.81 12.64
N ALA A 82 10.81 -4.47 12.31
CA ALA A 82 11.28 -4.20 10.96
C ALA A 82 11.15 -5.47 10.09
N ILE A 83 11.48 -6.64 10.62
CA ILE A 83 11.36 -7.90 9.86
C ILE A 83 9.88 -8.22 9.57
N PHE A 84 9.00 -8.17 10.58
CA PHE A 84 7.60 -8.57 10.41
C PHE A 84 6.74 -7.54 9.69
N PHE A 85 6.87 -6.25 10.00
CA PHE A 85 6.07 -5.22 9.34
C PHE A 85 6.71 -4.79 8.02
N ASP A 86 7.97 -4.36 8.04
CA ASP A 86 8.62 -3.81 6.85
C ASP A 86 9.11 -4.89 5.88
N GLY A 87 9.60 -6.03 6.38
CA GLY A 87 10.00 -7.15 5.54
C GLY A 87 8.82 -7.75 4.77
N THR A 88 7.69 -8.00 5.45
CA THR A 88 6.47 -8.47 4.79
C THR A 88 5.88 -7.39 3.87
N SER A 89 5.93 -6.11 4.25
CA SER A 89 5.53 -5.01 3.37
C SER A 89 6.37 -4.97 2.09
N LEU A 90 7.70 -5.15 2.20
CA LEU A 90 8.61 -5.21 1.06
C LEU A 90 8.29 -6.39 0.15
N ALA A 91 8.06 -7.57 0.71
CA ALA A 91 7.68 -8.76 -0.06
C ALA A 91 6.37 -8.54 -0.82
N ALA A 92 5.33 -7.99 -0.17
CA ALA A 92 4.05 -7.68 -0.82
C ALA A 92 4.19 -6.61 -1.91
N PHE A 93 5.00 -5.57 -1.68
CA PHE A 93 5.26 -4.52 -2.67
C PHE A 93 6.01 -5.07 -3.89
N VAL A 94 7.06 -5.86 -3.68
CA VAL A 94 7.81 -6.53 -4.76
C VAL A 94 6.91 -7.51 -5.52
N PHE A 95 6.02 -8.23 -4.84
CA PHE A 95 5.04 -9.09 -5.48
C PHE A 95 4.09 -8.28 -6.39
N ALA A 96 3.59 -7.12 -5.94
CA ALA A 96 2.79 -6.24 -6.78
C ALA A 96 3.56 -5.76 -8.03
N ILE A 97 4.84 -5.44 -7.89
CA ILE A 97 5.71 -5.09 -9.03
C ILE A 97 5.85 -6.28 -9.98
N ALA A 98 6.06 -7.49 -9.46
CA ALA A 98 6.18 -8.69 -10.28
C ALA A 98 4.90 -8.94 -11.08
N VAL A 99 3.72 -8.78 -10.47
CA VAL A 99 2.42 -8.85 -11.16
C VAL A 99 2.32 -7.77 -12.24
N TYR A 100 2.68 -6.52 -11.94
CA TYR A 100 2.69 -5.44 -12.93
C TYR A 100 3.58 -5.76 -14.14
N LEU A 101 4.82 -6.21 -13.91
CA LEU A 101 5.78 -6.49 -14.98
C LEU A 101 5.42 -7.73 -15.80
N SER A 102 4.98 -8.81 -15.14
CA SER A 102 4.72 -10.10 -15.79
C SER A 102 3.31 -10.23 -16.36
N VAL A 103 2.35 -9.44 -15.87
CA VAL A 103 0.94 -9.49 -16.28
C VAL A 103 0.49 -8.16 -16.87
N GLY A 104 0.68 -7.08 -16.10
CA GLY A 104 0.17 -5.75 -16.46
C GLY A 104 0.72 -5.22 -17.79
N VAL A 105 2.05 -5.22 -17.94
CA VAL A 105 2.75 -4.75 -19.14
C VAL A 105 2.39 -5.55 -20.39
N PRO A 106 2.55 -6.88 -20.43
CA PRO A 106 2.25 -7.66 -21.64
C PRO A 106 0.77 -7.59 -22.02
N ALA A 107 -0.15 -7.70 -21.05
CA ALA A 107 -1.58 -7.63 -21.32
C ALA A 107 -1.97 -6.27 -21.91
N SER A 108 -1.49 -5.16 -21.32
CA SER A 108 -1.73 -3.81 -21.85
C SER A 108 -1.24 -3.66 -23.30
N ARG A 109 -0.13 -4.30 -23.66
CA ARG A 109 0.38 -4.31 -25.04
C ARG A 109 -0.52 -5.12 -25.97
N THR A 110 -1.00 -6.28 -25.57
CA THR A 110 -1.98 -7.07 -26.37
C THR A 110 -3.26 -6.27 -26.64
N LEU A 111 -3.74 -5.50 -25.66
CA LEU A 111 -4.93 -4.66 -25.84
C LEU A 111 -4.69 -3.50 -26.83
N ALA A 112 -3.58 -2.79 -26.68
CA ALA A 112 -3.33 -1.54 -27.40
C ALA A 112 -2.65 -1.72 -28.77
N ALA A 113 -1.82 -2.76 -28.91
CA ALA A 113 -0.99 -3.00 -30.09
C ALA A 113 -0.81 -4.52 -30.31
N PRO A 114 -1.88 -5.26 -30.65
CA PRO A 114 -1.83 -6.70 -30.87
C PRO A 114 -0.87 -7.07 -32.03
N LEU A 115 -0.25 -8.24 -31.93
CA LEU A 115 0.56 -8.84 -33.00
C LEU A 115 -0.35 -9.37 -34.12
N ALA A 116 0.25 -9.68 -35.27
CA ALA A 116 -0.50 -10.13 -36.44
C ALA A 116 -1.22 -11.47 -36.23
N ASP A 117 -0.72 -12.31 -35.32
CA ASP A 117 -1.27 -13.61 -34.94
C ASP A 117 -2.23 -13.53 -33.74
N GLU A 118 -2.36 -12.37 -33.09
CA GLU A 118 -3.29 -12.20 -31.97
C GLU A 118 -4.69 -11.84 -32.47
N SER A 119 -5.65 -12.66 -32.05
CA SER A 119 -7.06 -12.52 -32.37
C SER A 119 -7.78 -11.60 -31.39
N ARG A 120 -9.05 -11.30 -31.70
CA ARG A 120 -9.94 -10.59 -30.77
C ARG A 120 -10.15 -11.37 -29.47
N ALA A 121 -10.13 -12.71 -29.52
CA ALA A 121 -10.27 -13.54 -28.33
C ALA A 121 -9.08 -13.33 -27.37
N ASP A 122 -7.86 -13.22 -27.91
CA ASP A 122 -6.65 -12.99 -27.13
C ASP A 122 -6.68 -11.61 -26.43
N GLN A 123 -7.25 -10.59 -27.09
CA GLN A 123 -7.48 -9.29 -26.45
C GLN A 123 -8.49 -9.38 -25.29
N VAL A 124 -9.58 -10.14 -25.45
CA VAL A 124 -10.58 -10.33 -24.38
C VAL A 124 -9.96 -11.07 -23.20
N GLU A 125 -9.14 -12.08 -23.46
CA GLU A 125 -8.40 -12.80 -22.42
C GLU A 125 -7.40 -11.88 -21.71
N ALA A 126 -6.58 -11.14 -22.47
CA ALA A 126 -5.65 -10.16 -21.92
C ALA A 126 -6.37 -9.12 -21.06
N LEU A 127 -7.56 -8.67 -21.44
CA LEU A 127 -8.35 -7.71 -20.66
C LEU A 127 -8.74 -8.31 -19.30
N ARG A 128 -9.25 -9.54 -19.28
CA ARG A 128 -9.60 -10.24 -18.03
C ARG A 128 -8.39 -10.48 -17.15
N VAL A 129 -7.27 -10.90 -17.74
CA VAL A 129 -6.00 -11.16 -17.05
C VAL A 129 -5.45 -9.86 -16.44
N LEU A 130 -5.50 -8.74 -17.18
CA LEU A 130 -5.11 -7.43 -16.70
C LEU A 130 -5.98 -6.97 -15.53
N SER A 131 -7.31 -7.09 -15.66
CA SER A 131 -8.25 -6.73 -14.60
C SER A 131 -8.05 -7.55 -13.32
N ALA A 132 -7.79 -8.85 -13.47
CA ALA A 132 -7.47 -9.73 -12.33
C ALA A 132 -6.13 -9.33 -11.69
N GLY A 133 -5.11 -9.06 -12.49
CA GLY A 133 -3.79 -8.59 -12.04
C GLY A 133 -3.89 -7.30 -11.23
N ASN A 134 -4.67 -6.32 -11.69
CA ASN A 134 -4.92 -5.09 -10.95
C ASN A 134 -5.60 -5.34 -9.60
N THR A 135 -6.60 -6.24 -9.57
CA THR A 135 -7.29 -6.62 -8.33
C THR A 135 -6.32 -7.26 -7.32
N ILE A 136 -5.43 -8.13 -7.78
CA ILE A 136 -4.37 -8.74 -6.95
C ILE A 136 -3.43 -7.65 -6.39
N MET A 137 -3.01 -6.70 -7.24
CA MET A 137 -2.16 -5.59 -6.80
C MET A 137 -2.84 -4.69 -5.77
N ILE A 138 -4.16 -4.43 -5.90
CA ILE A 138 -4.94 -3.68 -4.89
C ILE A 138 -4.85 -4.39 -3.54
N VAL A 139 -5.04 -5.70 -3.50
CA VAL A 139 -4.97 -6.48 -2.25
C VAL A 139 -3.55 -6.45 -1.67
N ALA A 140 -2.52 -6.68 -2.49
CA ALA A 140 -1.13 -6.68 -2.05
C ALA A 140 -0.70 -5.32 -1.48
N LEU A 141 -1.02 -4.23 -2.19
CA LEU A 141 -0.71 -2.87 -1.73
C LEU A 141 -1.58 -2.44 -0.55
N GLY A 142 -2.83 -2.89 -0.49
CA GLY A 142 -3.70 -2.71 0.68
C GLY A 142 -3.14 -3.38 1.93
N ALA A 143 -2.58 -4.59 1.79
CA ALA A 143 -1.88 -5.27 2.89
C ALA A 143 -0.67 -4.47 3.38
N VAL A 144 0.08 -3.83 2.47
CA VAL A 144 1.17 -2.91 2.86
C VAL A 144 0.63 -1.77 3.72
N LEU A 145 -0.47 -1.10 3.33
CA LEU A 145 -1.05 -0.04 4.16
C LEU A 145 -1.46 -0.52 5.56
N VAL A 146 -2.08 -1.70 5.64
CA VAL A 146 -2.48 -2.29 6.92
C VAL A 146 -1.26 -2.57 7.80
N LEU A 147 -0.19 -3.13 7.25
CA LEU A 147 1.05 -3.38 7.98
C LEU A 147 1.71 -2.08 8.46
N GLN A 148 1.78 -1.05 7.61
CA GLN A 148 2.35 0.24 7.97
C GLN A 148 1.52 0.96 9.07
N ALA A 149 0.21 0.78 9.07
CA ALA A 149 -0.66 1.26 10.15
C ALA A 149 -0.48 0.44 11.44
N GLY A 150 -0.35 -0.89 11.31
CA GLY A 150 -0.10 -1.80 12.43
C GLY A 150 1.22 -1.51 13.15
N GLU A 151 2.28 -1.26 12.39
CA GLU A 151 3.58 -0.87 12.95
C GLU A 151 3.51 0.45 13.72
N GLU A 152 2.83 1.47 13.18
CA GLU A 152 2.64 2.73 13.89
C GLU A 152 1.79 2.55 15.15
N TYR A 153 0.78 1.69 15.10
CA TYR A 153 -0.02 1.35 16.28
C TYR A 153 0.83 0.66 17.36
N ALA A 154 1.62 -0.35 16.99
CA ALA A 154 2.53 -1.04 17.89
C ALA A 154 3.54 -0.07 18.53
N ARG A 155 4.17 0.78 17.72
CA ARG A 155 5.11 1.81 18.19
C ARG A 155 4.48 2.77 19.20
N ARG A 156 3.22 3.18 18.98
CA ARG A 156 2.49 4.04 19.91
C ARG A 156 2.14 3.33 21.22
N LEU A 157 1.85 2.03 21.16
CA LEU A 157 1.58 1.22 22.33
C LEU A 157 2.84 1.11 23.20
N ASP A 158 3.99 0.79 22.59
CA ASP A 158 5.27 0.69 23.28
C ASP A 158 5.68 2.04 23.90
N ALA A 159 5.49 3.15 23.18
CA ALA A 159 5.75 4.48 23.71
C ALA A 159 4.86 4.86 24.90
N ARG A 160 3.61 4.38 24.94
CA ARG A 160 2.70 4.58 26.08
C ARG A 160 3.10 3.72 27.27
N ALA A 161 3.55 2.48 27.04
CA ALA A 161 4.02 1.58 28.08
C ALA A 161 5.33 2.08 28.72
N ALA A 162 6.19 2.74 27.93
CA ALA A 162 7.43 3.34 28.41
C ALA A 162 7.26 4.71 29.11
N ALA A 163 6.06 5.31 29.06
CA ALA A 163 5.82 6.61 29.70
C ALA A 163 5.82 6.46 31.23
N PRO A 164 6.60 7.26 31.96
CA PRO A 164 6.60 7.21 33.42
C PRO A 164 5.19 7.55 33.95
N ALA A 165 4.72 6.77 34.94
CA ALA A 165 3.45 7.02 35.61
C ALA A 165 3.39 8.49 36.06
N PRO A 166 2.28 9.21 35.84
CA PRO A 166 2.16 10.59 36.30
C PRO A 166 2.45 10.61 37.79
N ALA A 167 3.42 11.46 38.19
CA ALA A 167 3.80 11.60 39.58
C ALA A 167 2.53 11.82 40.41
N GLN A 168 2.21 10.86 41.27
CA GLN A 168 1.10 11.01 42.20
C GLN A 168 1.33 12.33 42.95
N PRO A 169 0.36 13.26 42.99
CA PRO A 169 0.51 14.47 43.77
C PRO A 169 0.78 14.03 45.21
N ARG A 170 1.95 14.42 45.72
CA ARG A 170 2.50 14.09 47.04
C ARG A 170 1.72 14.78 48.17
N SER A 171 0.40 14.69 48.15
CA SER A 171 -0.52 15.50 48.97
C SER A 171 -1.28 14.71 50.03
N GLN A 172 -0.74 13.60 50.53
CA GLN A 172 -1.32 12.91 51.69
C GLN A 172 -0.34 12.64 52.85
N GLU A 173 0.98 12.66 52.63
CA GLU A 173 1.95 12.45 53.73
C GLU A 173 2.15 13.68 54.64
N ALA A 174 1.84 14.90 54.18
CA ALA A 174 1.99 16.11 55.00
C ALA A 174 0.87 16.34 56.04
N GLY A 175 -0.17 15.50 56.03
CA GLY A 175 -1.35 15.63 56.91
C GLY A 175 -1.26 14.86 58.23
N GLU A 176 -0.45 13.80 58.30
CA GLU A 176 -0.36 12.93 59.48
C GLU A 176 0.65 13.47 60.52
N ASP A 177 1.79 14.02 60.08
CA ASP A 177 2.80 14.63 60.97
C ASP A 177 2.27 15.82 61.80
N LYS A 178 1.25 16.52 61.29
CA LYS A 178 0.63 17.64 62.00
C LYS A 178 -0.38 17.21 63.06
N LYS A 179 -0.90 15.98 63.01
CA LYS A 179 -1.82 15.45 64.02
C LYS A 179 -1.09 14.82 65.19
N GLU A 180 0.09 14.25 64.97
CA GLU A 180 0.89 13.63 66.02
C GLU A 180 1.57 14.71 66.91
N SER A 181 2.08 15.78 66.31
CA SER A 181 2.68 16.92 67.03
C SER A 181 1.69 17.79 67.82
N ALA A 182 0.38 17.67 67.57
CA ALA A 182 -0.66 18.40 68.31
C ALA A 182 -1.23 17.62 69.51
N LYS A 183 -0.87 16.34 69.66
CA LYS A 183 -1.37 15.47 70.74
C LYS A 183 -0.41 15.40 71.94
N ASP A 184 0.79 15.97 71.80
CA ASP A 184 1.87 15.96 72.79
C ASP A 184 2.10 17.34 73.47
N LYS A 185 1.10 18.23 73.43
CA LYS A 185 1.04 19.47 74.20
C LYS A 185 -0.23 19.52 75.05
#